data_AF-A0A8J6LKD9-F1
#
_entry.id   AF-A0A8J6LKD9-F1
#
_cell.length_a   1.000
_cell.length_b   1.000
_cell.length_c   1.000
_cell.angle_alpha   90.00
_cell.angle_beta   90.00
_cell.angle_gamma   90.00
#
_symmetry.space_group_name_H-M   'P 1'
#
loop_
_entity.id
_entity.type
_entity.pdbx_description
1 polymer ?
#
loop_
_entity_poly.entity_id
_entity_poly.type
_entity_poly.pdbx_seq_one_letter_code
_entity_poly.pdbx_strand_id
1 'polypeptide(L)'
;MNITRNVLNIARYVSPSNLTLKHSGCRSYAFKSDLKIKWVRPEKIPCIRPEKSGDLECVPKIDLSQPQLLFRESKELQTADETVKKLFSLEYAPRRKLTQAYFQDMKEIVKRHPFDVGSVEVQIARWTGIIRAYQELMERFPRNKRMKVVLKELIDRRKKKLKYLRRWDYKRFEWLLETLNIVYKPPPNRFHWVTRKESLRKLTDKYCENIKQERLETYKQMLQAEQPVFLQEKIRALEFMRNEQQECGVEVTVTDEEIEAVRKQLQDLEKDKL
;
A
#
# COMPACT_ATOMS: atom_id res chain seq x y z
N MET A 1 36.49 57.39 64.08
CA MET A 1 37.27 58.20 63.12
C MET A 1 37.83 57.29 62.06
N ASN A 2 37.47 57.57 60.81
CA ASN A 2 38.21 57.33 59.55
C ASN A 2 38.63 55.90 59.17
N ILE A 3 38.64 55.46 57.91
CA ILE A 3 38.21 55.97 56.60
C ILE A 3 38.20 54.73 55.68
N THR A 4 37.35 54.79 54.67
CA THR A 4 37.16 53.87 53.52
C THR A 4 38.42 53.47 52.75
N ARG A 5 38.36 52.31 52.05
CA ARG A 5 38.78 52.06 50.65
C ARG A 5 38.59 50.57 50.31
N ASN A 6 37.62 50.22 49.47
CA ASN A 6 37.61 50.21 48.00
C ASN A 6 37.95 48.83 47.42
N VAL A 7 36.87 48.15 47.01
CA VAL A 7 36.67 47.38 45.77
C VAL A 7 37.91 46.92 45.02
N LEU A 8 38.00 45.61 44.76
CA LEU A 8 38.23 45.10 43.40
C LEU A 8 37.74 43.66 43.28
N ASN A 9 36.65 43.54 42.51
CA ASN A 9 36.09 42.33 41.93
C ASN A 9 37.15 41.60 41.10
N ILE A 10 37.37 40.31 41.36
CA ILE A 10 37.98 39.39 40.39
C ILE A 10 36.95 38.33 40.05
N ALA A 11 36.56 38.39 38.78
CA ALA A 11 35.50 37.64 38.15
C ALA A 11 35.73 36.13 38.21
N ARG A 12 34.70 35.39 38.62
CA ARG A 12 34.44 34.05 38.12
C ARG A 12 33.26 34.13 37.18
N TYR A 13 33.56 34.24 35.89
CA TYR A 13 32.61 34.02 34.82
C TYR A 13 32.12 32.57 34.87
N VAL A 14 31.00 32.33 35.53
CA VAL A 14 30.17 31.16 35.25
C VAL A 14 29.16 31.61 34.22
N SER A 15 29.42 31.28 32.95
CA SER A 15 28.49 31.51 31.86
C SER A 15 27.20 30.71 32.10
N PRO A 16 26.01 31.34 32.22
CA PRO A 16 24.75 30.62 32.16
C PRO A 16 24.33 30.55 30.70
N SER A 17 25.15 29.95 29.84
CA SER A 17 24.73 29.63 28.47
C SER A 17 24.25 28.20 28.43
N ASN A 18 22.96 28.06 28.14
CA ASN A 18 22.20 26.85 27.80
C ASN A 18 21.09 26.46 28.79
N LEU A 19 20.44 27.44 29.42
CA LEU A 19 18.98 27.39 29.43
C LEU A 19 18.51 27.62 27.99
N THR A 20 18.42 26.56 27.21
CA THR A 20 17.54 26.57 26.04
C THR A 20 16.14 26.83 26.59
N LEU A 21 15.73 28.10 26.62
CA LEU A 21 14.33 28.47 26.57
C LEU A 21 13.74 27.64 25.44
N LYS A 22 13.09 26.53 25.81
CA LYS A 22 12.15 25.87 24.92
C LYS A 22 11.22 26.99 24.52
N HIS A 23 11.35 27.43 23.28
CA HIS A 23 10.49 28.45 22.72
C HIS A 23 9.11 27.81 22.60
N SER A 24 8.39 27.74 23.72
CA SER A 24 6.96 27.45 23.82
C SER A 24 6.16 28.69 23.40
N GLY A 25 6.68 29.44 22.42
CA GLY A 25 5.89 30.32 21.59
C GLY A 25 5.29 29.49 20.47
N CYS A 26 4.37 28.58 20.78
CA CYS A 26 3.40 28.17 19.77
C CYS A 26 2.56 29.42 19.50
N ARG A 27 2.98 30.22 18.52
CA ARG A 27 2.18 31.33 18.02
C ARG A 27 0.85 30.73 17.54
N SER A 28 -0.19 30.84 18.35
CA SER A 28 -1.55 30.42 18.04
C SER A 28 -2.20 31.41 17.05
N TYR A 29 -1.56 31.63 15.89
CA TYR A 29 -2.18 32.36 14.77
C TYR A 29 -3.08 31.45 13.92
N ALA A 30 -3.07 30.14 14.18
CA ALA A 30 -4.01 29.24 13.56
C ALA A 30 -5.30 29.28 14.36
N PHE A 31 -6.33 29.96 13.84
CA PHE A 31 -7.71 29.64 14.17
C PHE A 31 -7.82 28.12 14.29
N LYS A 32 -8.22 27.61 15.46
CA LYS A 32 -8.63 26.21 15.56
C LYS A 32 -9.81 26.10 14.60
N SER A 33 -9.56 25.49 13.46
CA SER A 33 -10.59 25.33 12.46
C SER A 33 -11.57 24.32 13.05
N ASP A 34 -12.77 24.76 13.44
CA ASP A 34 -13.89 23.90 13.89
C ASP A 34 -14.49 23.11 12.71
N LEU A 35 -13.60 22.62 11.85
CA LEU A 35 -13.93 21.77 10.72
C LEU A 35 -14.16 20.36 11.25
N LYS A 36 -15.24 19.73 10.77
CA LYS A 36 -15.55 18.32 11.04
C LYS A 36 -14.44 17.38 10.55
N ILE A 37 -13.56 17.89 9.69
CA ILE A 37 -12.49 17.16 9.03
C ILE A 37 -11.14 17.57 9.63
N LYS A 38 -10.45 16.61 10.23
CA LYS A 38 -9.09 16.78 10.74
C LYS A 38 -8.07 16.18 9.78
N TRP A 39 -7.18 17.00 9.24
CA TRP A 39 -6.03 16.46 8.50
C TRP A 39 -4.94 15.99 9.46
N VAL A 40 -4.62 14.69 9.39
CA VAL A 40 -3.44 14.08 10.02
C VAL A 40 -2.45 13.74 8.91
N ARG A 41 -1.19 14.13 9.08
CA ARG A 41 -0.15 13.79 8.10
C ARG A 41 0.08 12.28 8.14
N PRO A 42 -0.04 11.58 7.00
CA PRO A 42 0.23 10.14 6.97
C PRO A 42 1.71 9.87 7.27
N GLU A 43 1.96 8.77 7.97
CA GLU A 43 3.32 8.33 8.27
C GLU A 43 4.06 7.94 6.99
N LYS A 44 5.34 8.32 6.91
CA LYS A 44 6.17 8.00 5.75
C LYS A 44 6.75 6.60 5.91
N ILE A 45 6.15 5.63 5.21
CA ILE A 45 6.73 4.29 5.09
C ILE A 45 8.04 4.38 4.28
N PRO A 46 9.20 3.99 4.84
CA PRO A 46 10.46 4.07 4.14
C PRO A 46 10.49 3.06 2.98
N CYS A 47 11.17 3.42 1.88
CA CYS A 47 11.26 2.60 0.66
C CYS A 47 11.85 1.19 0.87
N ILE A 48 12.52 0.98 2.00
CA ILE A 48 13.20 -0.25 2.41
C ILE A 48 12.22 -1.28 2.96
N ARG A 49 11.09 -0.86 3.54
CA ARG A 49 10.14 -1.79 4.17
C ARG A 49 9.53 -2.73 3.11
N PRO A 50 9.34 -4.02 3.43
CA PRO A 50 8.74 -5.01 2.53
C PRO A 50 7.42 -4.53 1.92
N GLU A 51 6.58 -3.91 2.74
CA GLU A 51 5.31 -3.29 2.32
C GLU A 51 5.46 -2.32 1.15
N LYS A 52 6.55 -1.54 1.08
CA LYS A 52 6.76 -0.55 0.01
C LYS A 52 7.56 -1.11 -1.16
N SER A 53 8.46 -2.07 -0.92
CA SER A 53 9.25 -2.74 -1.95
C SER A 53 8.45 -3.79 -2.72
N GLY A 54 7.37 -4.31 -2.13
CA GLY A 54 6.51 -5.36 -2.69
C GLY A 54 6.92 -6.77 -2.31
N ASP A 55 7.77 -6.95 -1.30
CA ASP A 55 8.19 -8.28 -0.84
C ASP A 55 7.19 -8.82 0.18
N LEU A 56 6.65 -10.02 -0.06
CA LEU A 56 5.68 -10.66 0.85
C LEU A 56 6.35 -11.59 1.86
N GLU A 57 7.43 -12.26 1.46
CA GLU A 57 8.11 -13.23 2.31
C GLU A 57 9.39 -12.68 2.93
N CYS A 58 9.68 -13.16 4.14
CA CYS A 58 10.97 -13.00 4.79
C CYS A 58 11.98 -14.03 4.30
N VAL A 59 13.24 -13.89 4.71
CA VAL A 59 14.27 -14.90 4.46
C VAL A 59 13.86 -16.19 5.20
N PRO A 60 13.74 -17.35 4.51
CA PRO A 60 13.46 -18.62 5.15
C PRO A 60 14.63 -19.03 6.04
N LYS A 61 14.37 -19.90 7.02
CA LYS A 61 15.44 -20.48 7.84
C LYS A 61 16.30 -21.38 6.94
N ILE A 62 17.55 -20.95 6.72
CA ILE A 62 18.52 -21.70 5.92
C ILE A 62 19.06 -22.84 6.77
N ASP A 63 19.20 -24.02 6.18
CA ASP A 63 19.89 -25.14 6.81
C ASP A 63 21.38 -24.82 6.97
N LEU A 64 21.83 -24.72 8.23
CA LEU A 64 23.18 -24.34 8.60
C LEU A 64 24.19 -25.46 8.36
N SER A 65 23.72 -26.72 8.26
CA SER A 65 24.59 -27.87 8.03
C SER A 65 25.12 -27.94 6.60
N GLN A 66 24.47 -27.24 5.65
CA GLN A 66 24.88 -27.21 4.26
C GLN A 66 26.30 -26.65 4.10
N PRO A 67 27.11 -27.19 3.18
CA PRO A 67 28.41 -26.62 2.88
C PRO A 67 28.25 -25.24 2.22
N GLN A 68 29.25 -24.37 2.42
CA GLN A 68 29.30 -23.08 1.73
C GLN A 68 29.21 -23.27 0.21
N LEU A 69 28.61 -22.31 -0.48
CA LEU A 69 28.29 -22.40 -1.92
C LEU A 69 29.43 -22.93 -2.81
N LEU A 70 30.67 -22.49 -2.59
CA LEU A 70 31.82 -22.87 -3.41
C LEU A 70 32.25 -24.34 -3.22
N PHE A 71 31.90 -24.94 -2.09
CA PHE A 71 32.27 -26.31 -1.72
C PHE A 71 31.08 -27.27 -1.80
N ARG A 72 29.93 -26.85 -2.36
CA ARG A 72 28.77 -27.74 -2.52
C ARG A 72 29.06 -28.95 -3.43
N GLU A 73 29.92 -28.75 -4.43
CA GLU A 73 30.23 -29.77 -5.46
C GLU A 73 31.60 -30.43 -5.26
N SER A 74 32.32 -30.15 -4.17
CA SER A 74 33.67 -30.70 -3.97
C SER A 74 33.63 -32.16 -3.52
N LYS A 75 34.22 -33.04 -4.33
CA LYS A 75 34.35 -34.48 -4.02
C LYS A 75 35.20 -34.73 -2.78
N GLU A 76 36.27 -33.95 -2.61
CA GLU A 76 37.18 -34.05 -1.46
C GLU A 76 36.47 -33.79 -0.13
N LEU A 77 35.50 -32.86 -0.10
CA LEU A 77 34.73 -32.55 1.10
C LEU A 77 33.79 -33.69 1.49
N GLN A 78 33.31 -34.48 0.52
CA GLN A 78 32.47 -35.64 0.79
C GLN A 78 33.26 -36.74 1.51
N THR A 79 34.53 -36.93 1.14
CA THR A 79 35.44 -37.91 1.73
C THR A 79 36.12 -37.40 3.01
N ALA A 80 36.12 -36.08 3.25
CA ALA A 80 36.79 -35.48 4.40
C ALA A 80 36.17 -35.90 5.75
N ASP A 81 36.97 -35.73 6.80
CA ASP A 81 36.57 -35.93 8.20
C ASP A 81 35.39 -35.03 8.58
N GLU A 82 34.61 -35.46 9.57
CA GLU A 82 33.42 -34.75 10.06
C GLU A 82 33.78 -33.36 10.59
N THR A 83 34.93 -33.23 11.24
CA THR A 83 35.45 -31.95 11.75
C THR A 83 35.65 -30.93 10.62
N VAL A 84 36.20 -31.39 9.49
CA VAL A 84 36.44 -30.58 8.29
C VAL A 84 35.11 -30.21 7.63
N LYS A 85 34.18 -31.16 7.49
CA LYS A 85 32.82 -30.91 6.97
C LYS A 85 32.11 -29.83 7.80
N LYS A 86 32.22 -29.91 9.12
CA LYS A 86 31.64 -28.92 10.05
C LYS A 86 32.27 -27.54 9.85
N LEU A 87 33.58 -27.44 9.69
CA LEU A 87 34.27 -26.16 9.46
C LEU A 87 33.82 -25.47 8.15
N PHE A 88 33.54 -26.25 7.10
CA PHE A 88 33.07 -25.73 5.81
C PHE A 88 31.55 -25.58 5.69
N SER A 89 30.80 -25.90 6.76
CA SER A 89 29.36 -25.68 6.83
C SER A 89 29.00 -24.19 6.91
N LEU A 90 27.74 -23.87 6.65
CA LEU A 90 27.19 -22.52 6.79
C LEU A 90 27.07 -22.07 8.25
N GLU A 91 27.02 -23.00 9.21
CA GLU A 91 26.99 -22.73 10.65
C GLU A 91 28.19 -21.90 11.11
N TYR A 92 29.39 -22.26 10.67
CA TYR A 92 30.65 -21.60 11.03
C TYR A 92 31.05 -20.50 10.05
N ALA A 93 30.24 -20.27 9.00
CA ALA A 93 30.53 -19.28 7.98
C ALA A 93 30.04 -17.88 8.38
N PRO A 94 30.69 -16.80 7.90
CA PRO A 94 30.18 -15.45 8.13
C PRO A 94 28.84 -15.23 7.43
N ARG A 95 27.97 -14.36 7.97
CA ARG A 95 26.61 -14.10 7.45
C ARG A 95 26.56 -13.80 5.93
N ARG A 96 27.61 -13.21 5.35
CA ARG A 96 27.69 -12.98 3.90
C ARG A 96 27.55 -14.28 3.09
N LYS A 97 28.06 -15.40 3.59
CA LYS A 97 27.98 -16.73 2.97
C LYS A 97 26.56 -17.29 3.04
N LEU A 98 25.85 -17.10 4.16
CA LEU A 98 24.42 -17.41 4.27
C LEU A 98 23.59 -16.64 3.22
N THR A 99 23.82 -15.32 3.12
CA THR A 99 23.14 -14.51 2.10
C THR A 99 23.51 -14.95 0.68
N GLN A 100 24.76 -15.38 0.45
CA GLN A 100 25.23 -15.89 -0.83
C GLN A 100 24.55 -17.21 -1.23
N ALA A 101 24.45 -18.15 -0.29
CA ALA A 101 23.70 -19.39 -0.50
C ALA A 101 22.24 -19.06 -0.82
N TYR A 102 21.59 -18.22 -0.02
CA TYR A 102 20.19 -17.87 -0.19
C TYR A 102 19.84 -17.27 -1.56
N PHE A 103 20.56 -16.23 -2.00
CA PHE A 103 20.25 -15.65 -3.31
C PHE A 103 20.64 -16.59 -4.45
N GLN A 104 21.58 -17.51 -4.23
CA GLN A 104 21.90 -18.52 -5.25
C GLN A 104 20.76 -19.52 -5.38
N ASP A 105 20.22 -20.02 -4.27
CA ASP A 105 19.08 -20.94 -4.28
C ASP A 105 17.88 -20.31 -5.00
N MET A 106 17.59 -19.02 -4.75
CA MET A 106 16.54 -18.31 -5.49
C MET A 106 16.84 -18.13 -6.98
N LYS A 107 18.12 -18.00 -7.37
CA LYS A 107 18.48 -17.95 -8.79
C LYS A 107 18.20 -19.30 -9.44
N GLU A 108 18.59 -20.41 -8.81
CA GLU A 108 18.41 -21.76 -9.39
C GLU A 108 16.95 -22.05 -9.74
N ILE A 109 15.99 -21.59 -8.92
CA ILE A 109 14.55 -21.73 -9.18
C ILE A 109 14.13 -21.09 -10.51
N VAL A 110 14.80 -20.00 -10.90
CA VAL A 110 14.35 -19.10 -11.98
C VAL A 110 15.20 -19.21 -13.25
N LYS A 111 16.35 -19.89 -13.19
CA LYS A 111 17.26 -20.05 -14.33
C LYS A 111 16.60 -20.81 -15.48
N ARG A 112 16.93 -20.42 -16.71
CA ARG A 112 16.51 -21.15 -17.93
C ARG A 112 17.41 -22.35 -18.24
N HIS A 113 18.70 -22.22 -17.93
CA HIS A 113 19.72 -23.24 -18.14
C HIS A 113 20.78 -23.15 -17.03
N PRO A 114 21.63 -24.18 -16.81
CA PRO A 114 22.54 -24.22 -15.67
C PRO A 114 23.49 -23.00 -15.56
N PHE A 115 23.99 -22.55 -16.72
CA PHE A 115 24.90 -21.42 -16.86
C PHE A 115 24.20 -20.06 -17.05
N ASP A 116 22.89 -19.97 -16.79
CA ASP A 116 22.16 -18.71 -16.93
C ASP A 116 22.50 -17.77 -15.76
N VAL A 117 23.20 -16.68 -16.08
CA VAL A 117 23.60 -15.64 -15.13
C VAL A 117 23.02 -14.28 -15.52
N GLY A 118 22.70 -14.10 -16.80
CA GLY A 118 22.43 -12.80 -17.41
C GLY A 118 20.95 -12.50 -17.63
N SER A 119 20.07 -13.50 -17.59
CA SER A 119 18.65 -13.30 -17.83
C SER A 119 18.03 -12.31 -16.84
N VAL A 120 16.95 -11.65 -17.27
CA VAL A 120 16.29 -10.62 -16.47
C VAL A 120 15.69 -11.22 -15.21
N GLU A 121 15.20 -12.44 -15.34
CA GLU A 121 14.59 -13.24 -14.30
C GLU A 121 15.62 -13.62 -13.23
N VAL A 122 16.80 -14.11 -13.64
CA VAL A 122 17.91 -14.41 -12.72
C VAL A 122 18.44 -13.15 -12.04
N GLN A 123 18.51 -12.01 -12.74
CA GLN A 123 18.88 -10.73 -12.13
C GLN A 123 17.88 -10.30 -11.05
N ILE A 124 16.57 -10.43 -11.33
CA ILE A 124 15.50 -10.10 -10.38
C ILE A 124 15.54 -11.04 -9.17
N ALA A 125 15.69 -12.35 -9.38
CA ALA A 125 15.80 -13.34 -8.30
C ALA A 125 17.00 -13.04 -7.40
N ARG A 126 18.18 -12.78 -7.99
CA ARG A 126 19.39 -12.39 -7.27
C ARG A 126 19.17 -11.16 -6.39
N TRP A 127 18.62 -10.08 -6.95
CA TRP A 127 18.39 -8.86 -6.17
C TRP A 127 17.32 -9.07 -5.10
N THR A 128 16.27 -9.84 -5.37
CA THR A 128 15.23 -10.16 -4.38
C THR A 128 15.84 -10.87 -3.17
N GLY A 129 16.76 -11.80 -3.37
CA GLY A 129 17.39 -12.54 -2.26
C GLY A 129 18.23 -11.62 -1.38
N ILE A 130 18.99 -10.73 -2.03
CA ILE A 130 19.80 -9.72 -1.34
C ILE A 130 18.89 -8.70 -0.62
N ILE A 131 17.79 -8.26 -1.25
CA ILE A 131 16.84 -7.32 -0.67
C ILE A 131 16.23 -7.89 0.61
N ARG A 132 15.70 -9.11 0.58
CA ARG A 132 15.11 -9.78 1.76
C ARG A 132 16.13 -9.92 2.89
N ALA A 133 17.36 -10.36 2.58
CA ALA A 133 18.44 -10.47 3.57
C ALA A 133 18.87 -9.12 4.17
N TYR A 134 18.87 -8.05 3.38
CA TYR A 134 19.21 -6.71 3.83
C TYR A 134 18.04 -6.04 4.58
N GLN A 135 16.79 -6.38 4.28
CA GLN A 135 15.63 -5.92 5.03
C GLN A 135 15.68 -6.43 6.47
N GLU A 136 15.96 -7.72 6.68
CA GLU A 136 16.17 -8.31 8.00
C GLU A 136 17.32 -7.62 8.75
N LEU A 137 18.43 -7.33 8.05
CA LEU A 137 19.56 -6.61 8.66
C LEU A 137 19.18 -5.18 9.04
N MET A 138 18.39 -4.50 8.21
CA MET A 138 17.95 -3.12 8.46
C MET A 138 16.96 -3.02 9.61
N GLU A 139 16.20 -4.08 9.88
CA GLU A 139 15.36 -4.18 11.07
C GLU A 139 16.20 -4.26 12.35
N ARG A 140 17.27 -5.07 12.34
CA ARG A 140 18.23 -5.16 13.46
C ARG A 140 19.07 -3.90 13.65
N PHE A 141 19.53 -3.29 12.54
CA PHE A 141 20.45 -2.15 12.56
C PHE A 141 19.91 -0.93 11.78
N PRO A 142 18.86 -0.26 12.30
CA PRO A 142 18.16 0.81 11.59
C PRO A 142 19.01 2.07 11.35
N ARG A 143 20.12 2.26 12.08
CA ARG A 143 20.98 3.44 11.98
C ARG A 143 22.01 3.37 10.85
N ASN A 144 22.19 2.21 10.22
CA ASN A 144 23.19 2.02 9.16
C ASN A 144 22.80 2.74 7.85
N LYS A 145 23.33 3.95 7.64
CA LYS A 145 22.99 4.80 6.47
C LYS A 145 23.49 4.21 5.14
N ARG A 146 24.68 3.60 5.12
CA ARG A 146 25.27 3.03 3.90
C ARG A 146 24.40 1.88 3.38
N MET A 147 23.98 0.99 4.27
CA MET A 147 23.11 -0.14 3.91
C MET A 147 21.74 0.33 3.43
N LYS A 148 21.18 1.40 4.01
CA LYS A 148 19.94 2.01 3.51
C LYS A 148 20.04 2.46 2.06
N VAL A 149 21.15 3.08 1.67
CA VAL A 149 21.38 3.54 0.29
C VAL A 149 21.49 2.34 -0.65
N VAL A 150 22.34 1.36 -0.30
CA VAL A 150 22.52 0.14 -1.11
C VAL A 150 21.20 -0.60 -1.32
N LEU A 151 20.41 -0.77 -0.25
CA LEU A 151 19.12 -1.44 -0.31
C LEU A 151 18.12 -0.70 -1.20
N LYS A 152 18.08 0.63 -1.10
CA LYS A 152 17.26 1.47 -1.98
C LYS A 152 17.66 1.28 -3.46
N GLU A 153 18.95 1.34 -3.77
CA GLU A 153 19.45 1.16 -5.13
C GLU A 153 19.11 -0.22 -5.70
N LEU A 154 19.21 -1.29 -4.88
CA LEU A 154 18.81 -2.63 -5.29
C LEU A 154 17.31 -2.74 -5.60
N ILE A 155 16.46 -2.13 -4.76
CA ILE A 155 15.01 -2.08 -4.99
C ILE A 155 14.70 -1.33 -6.30
N ASP A 156 15.37 -0.21 -6.55
CA ASP A 156 15.16 0.59 -7.76
C ASP A 156 15.65 -0.15 -9.02
N ARG A 157 16.80 -0.86 -8.94
CA ARG A 157 17.30 -1.73 -10.03
C ARG A 157 16.31 -2.85 -10.33
N ARG A 158 15.78 -3.53 -9.30
CA ARG A 158 14.76 -4.57 -9.45
C ARG A 158 13.49 -4.03 -10.10
N LYS A 159 12.98 -2.89 -9.64
CA LYS A 159 11.79 -2.25 -10.23
C LYS A 159 11.98 -1.91 -11.70
N LYS A 160 13.18 -1.43 -12.09
CA LYS A 160 13.51 -1.16 -13.49
C LYS A 160 13.44 -2.43 -14.34
N LYS A 161 13.97 -3.56 -13.85
CA LYS A 161 13.91 -4.84 -14.56
C LYS A 161 12.53 -5.46 -14.58
N LEU A 162 11.74 -5.35 -13.51
CA LEU A 162 10.33 -5.77 -13.51
C LEU A 162 9.50 -4.98 -14.53
N LYS A 163 9.70 -3.67 -14.63
CA LYS A 163 9.06 -2.84 -15.67
C LYS A 163 9.46 -3.28 -17.08
N TYR A 164 10.74 -3.61 -17.27
CA TYR A 164 11.24 -4.11 -18.55
C TYR A 164 10.60 -5.47 -18.91
N LEU A 165 10.61 -6.42 -17.97
CA LEU A 165 10.04 -7.75 -18.17
C LEU A 165 8.55 -7.67 -18.48
N ARG A 166 7.79 -6.87 -17.73
CA ARG A 166 6.34 -6.63 -17.98
C ARG A 166 6.04 -6.12 -19.38
N ARG A 167 6.94 -5.34 -19.98
CA ARG A 167 6.79 -4.82 -21.35
C ARG A 167 7.16 -5.88 -22.39
N TRP A 168 8.19 -6.68 -22.12
CA TRP A 168 8.75 -7.61 -23.09
C TRP A 168 8.02 -8.95 -23.13
N ASP A 169 7.79 -9.56 -21.96
CA ASP A 169 7.17 -10.88 -21.83
C ASP A 169 6.30 -10.91 -20.57
N TYR A 170 5.00 -10.73 -20.78
CA TYR A 170 4.03 -10.61 -19.70
C TYR A 170 3.80 -11.95 -18.97
N LYS A 171 3.79 -13.07 -19.69
CA LYS A 171 3.60 -14.40 -19.09
C LYS A 171 4.74 -14.75 -18.14
N ARG A 172 5.98 -14.50 -18.56
CA ARG A 172 7.15 -14.68 -17.67
C ARG A 172 7.15 -13.70 -16.51
N PHE A 173 6.63 -12.49 -16.71
CA PHE A 173 6.48 -11.53 -15.63
C PHE A 173 5.53 -12.05 -14.53
N GLU A 174 4.35 -12.56 -14.88
CA GLU A 174 3.40 -13.13 -13.90
C GLU A 174 3.97 -14.36 -13.20
N TRP A 175 4.50 -15.32 -13.97
CA TRP A 175 5.17 -16.50 -13.43
C TRP A 175 6.27 -16.14 -12.43
N LEU A 176 7.06 -15.10 -12.73
CA LEU A 176 8.14 -14.66 -11.85
C LEU A 176 7.61 -14.01 -10.56
N LEU A 177 6.51 -13.26 -10.62
CA LEU A 177 5.89 -12.67 -9.42
C LEU A 177 5.37 -13.75 -8.47
N GLU A 178 4.74 -14.78 -9.03
CA GLU A 178 4.25 -15.95 -8.29
C GLU A 178 5.43 -16.75 -7.71
N THR A 179 6.42 -17.09 -8.54
CA THR A 179 7.57 -17.91 -8.14
C THR A 179 8.40 -17.25 -7.04
N LEU A 180 8.60 -15.94 -7.10
CA LEU A 180 9.37 -15.19 -6.10
C LEU A 180 8.51 -14.53 -5.03
N ASN A 181 7.18 -14.74 -5.02
CA ASN A 181 6.23 -14.13 -4.10
C ASN A 181 6.45 -12.61 -3.91
N ILE A 182 6.39 -11.87 -5.01
CA ILE A 182 6.57 -10.40 -5.06
C ILE A 182 5.29 -9.75 -5.62
N VAL A 183 4.86 -8.64 -5.03
CA VAL A 183 3.80 -7.78 -5.56
C VAL A 183 4.40 -6.62 -6.35
N TYR A 184 4.09 -6.56 -7.65
CA TYR A 184 4.51 -5.44 -8.49
C TYR A 184 3.68 -4.18 -8.18
N LYS A 185 4.36 -3.15 -7.66
CA LYS A 185 3.78 -1.81 -7.45
C LYS A 185 4.28 -0.84 -8.51
N PRO A 186 3.45 -0.43 -9.49
CA PRO A 186 3.89 0.52 -10.51
C PRO A 186 4.24 1.88 -9.90
N PRO A 187 5.27 2.57 -10.42
CA PRO A 187 5.54 3.94 -10.00
C PRO A 187 4.36 4.85 -10.41
N PRO A 188 3.99 5.85 -9.58
CA PRO A 188 2.96 6.80 -9.96
C PRO A 188 3.38 7.62 -11.17
N ASN A 189 2.41 8.02 -12.00
CA ASN A 189 2.67 8.83 -13.20
C ASN A 189 3.32 10.18 -12.87
N ARG A 190 2.94 10.79 -11.74
CA ARG A 190 3.51 12.04 -11.24
C ARG A 190 3.84 11.88 -9.76
N PHE A 191 5.04 12.31 -9.38
CA PHE A 191 5.42 12.40 -7.98
C PHE A 191 5.05 13.78 -7.45
N HIS A 192 4.31 13.82 -6.34
CA HIS A 192 4.05 15.06 -5.62
C HIS A 192 4.23 14.84 -4.11
N TRP A 193 4.55 15.92 -3.41
CA TRP A 193 4.69 15.89 -1.97
C TRP A 193 3.32 15.97 -1.30
N VAL A 194 3.13 15.21 -0.23
CA VAL A 194 1.91 15.33 0.58
C VAL A 194 1.96 16.63 1.38
N THR A 195 1.19 17.62 0.93
CA THR A 195 1.04 18.94 1.58
C THR A 195 -0.29 19.04 2.33
N ARG A 196 -0.34 19.90 3.37
CA ARG A 196 -1.55 20.13 4.17
C ARG A 196 -2.71 20.69 3.35
N LYS A 197 -2.44 21.70 2.52
CA LYS A 197 -3.47 22.39 1.72
C LYS A 197 -4.14 21.45 0.74
N GLU A 198 -3.35 20.68 -0.01
CA GLU A 198 -3.85 19.75 -1.03
C GLU A 198 -4.65 18.59 -0.39
N SER A 199 -4.14 18.03 0.69
CA SER A 199 -4.83 16.96 1.42
C SER A 199 -6.12 17.43 2.08
N LEU A 200 -6.14 18.62 2.70
CA LEU A 200 -7.38 19.19 3.23
C LEU A 200 -8.42 19.41 2.14
N ARG A 201 -8.03 19.95 0.98
CA ARG A 201 -8.96 20.07 -0.17
C ARG A 201 -9.56 18.71 -0.54
N LYS A 202 -8.73 17.69 -0.75
CA LYS A 202 -9.20 16.33 -1.06
C LYS A 202 -10.11 15.75 0.02
N LEU A 203 -9.83 16.01 1.31
CA LEU A 203 -10.68 15.53 2.39
C LEU A 203 -12.02 16.27 2.42
N THR A 204 -12.01 17.60 2.19
CA THR A 204 -13.24 18.40 2.06
C THR A 204 -14.07 17.97 0.87
N ASP A 205 -13.46 17.73 -0.28
CA ASP A 205 -14.14 17.25 -1.49
C ASP A 205 -14.83 15.92 -1.22
N LYS A 206 -14.11 14.95 -0.63
CA LYS A 206 -14.67 13.65 -0.21
C LYS A 206 -15.83 13.79 0.78
N TYR A 207 -15.69 14.66 1.76
CA TYR A 207 -16.75 14.90 2.74
C TYR A 207 -18.02 15.50 2.08
N CYS A 208 -17.83 16.47 1.17
CA CYS A 208 -18.93 17.03 0.40
C CYS A 208 -19.58 15.99 -0.53
N GLU A 209 -18.79 15.10 -1.14
CA GLU A 209 -19.27 13.97 -1.94
C GLU A 209 -20.11 13.01 -1.10
N ASN A 210 -19.63 12.64 0.10
CA ASN A 210 -20.37 11.76 1.02
C ASN A 210 -21.72 12.38 1.41
N ILE A 211 -21.76 13.68 1.76
CA ILE A 211 -23.04 14.36 2.07
C ILE A 211 -23.98 14.32 0.86
N LYS A 212 -23.46 14.52 -0.35
CA LYS A 212 -24.28 14.45 -1.57
C LYS A 212 -24.83 13.05 -1.77
N GLN A 213 -24.01 12.02 -1.58
CA GLN A 213 -24.41 10.62 -1.70
C GLN A 213 -25.50 10.27 -0.67
N GLU A 214 -25.29 10.61 0.61
CA GLU A 214 -26.29 10.39 1.66
C GLU A 214 -27.63 11.06 1.31
N ARG A 215 -27.61 12.30 0.84
CA ARG A 215 -28.84 13.00 0.41
C ARG A 215 -29.51 12.32 -0.78
N LEU A 216 -28.75 11.92 -1.79
CA LEU A 216 -29.29 11.22 -2.96
C LEU A 216 -29.87 9.85 -2.57
N GLU A 217 -29.22 9.13 -1.67
CA GLU A 217 -29.69 7.85 -1.15
C GLU A 217 -30.98 8.01 -0.35
N THR A 218 -31.06 9.00 0.55
CA THR A 218 -32.30 9.30 1.28
C THR A 218 -33.44 9.65 0.33
N TYR A 219 -33.19 10.45 -0.69
CA TYR A 219 -34.20 10.83 -1.67
C TYR A 219 -34.64 9.63 -2.53
N LYS A 220 -33.69 8.77 -2.93
CA LYS A 220 -34.00 7.54 -3.65
C LYS A 220 -34.88 6.62 -2.81
N GLN A 221 -34.59 6.48 -1.52
CA GLN A 221 -35.41 5.68 -0.59
C GLN A 221 -36.83 6.26 -0.46
N MET A 222 -36.97 7.60 -0.39
CA MET A 222 -38.29 8.26 -0.38
C MET A 222 -39.07 7.95 -1.67
N LEU A 223 -38.45 8.11 -2.84
CA LEU A 223 -39.11 7.82 -4.12
C LEU A 223 -39.49 6.34 -4.26
N GLN A 224 -38.65 5.42 -3.79
CA GLN A 224 -38.97 3.98 -3.77
C GLN A 224 -40.15 3.65 -2.84
N ALA A 225 -40.30 4.40 -1.74
CA ALA A 225 -41.45 4.26 -0.85
C ALA A 225 -42.74 4.80 -1.48
N GLU A 226 -42.67 5.89 -2.27
CA GLU A 226 -43.81 6.50 -2.98
C GLU A 226 -44.21 5.73 -4.26
N GLN A 227 -43.28 5.00 -4.87
CA GLN A 227 -43.48 4.24 -6.10
C GLN A 227 -44.75 3.35 -6.12
N PRO A 228 -45.05 2.51 -5.11
CA PRO A 228 -46.27 1.70 -5.12
C PRO A 228 -47.55 2.53 -5.10
N VAL A 229 -47.58 3.62 -4.34
CA VAL A 229 -48.74 4.53 -4.25
C VAL A 229 -48.99 5.17 -5.62
N PHE A 230 -47.95 5.65 -6.27
CA PHE A 230 -48.02 6.20 -7.62
C PHE A 230 -48.55 5.19 -8.64
N LEU A 231 -48.13 3.92 -8.57
CA LEU A 231 -48.63 2.89 -9.48
C LEU A 231 -50.11 2.57 -9.24
N GLN A 232 -50.57 2.56 -7.99
CA GLN A 232 -52.00 2.40 -7.67
C GLN A 232 -52.83 3.56 -8.24
N GLU A 233 -52.37 4.80 -8.06
CA GLU A 233 -53.04 5.99 -8.62
C GLU A 233 -53.03 5.96 -10.15
N LYS A 234 -51.92 5.55 -10.77
CA LYS A 234 -51.81 5.39 -12.22
C LYS A 234 -52.81 4.38 -12.77
N ILE A 235 -52.98 3.23 -12.12
CA ILE A 235 -53.98 2.22 -12.52
C ILE A 235 -55.39 2.83 -12.48
N ARG A 236 -55.74 3.50 -11.38
CA ARG A 236 -57.05 4.17 -11.23
C ARG A 236 -57.28 5.25 -12.31
N ALA A 237 -56.27 6.05 -12.60
CA ALA A 237 -56.36 7.09 -13.61
C ALA A 237 -56.55 6.51 -15.02
N LEU A 238 -55.81 5.45 -15.37
CA LEU A 238 -55.95 4.78 -16.66
C LEU A 238 -57.33 4.14 -16.83
N GLU A 239 -57.85 3.48 -15.78
CA GLU A 239 -59.20 2.92 -15.76
C GLU A 239 -60.27 4.03 -15.91
N PHE A 240 -60.12 5.13 -15.19
CA PHE A 240 -61.02 6.28 -15.28
C PHE A 240 -61.05 6.89 -16.70
N MET A 241 -59.87 7.19 -17.27
CA MET A 241 -59.76 7.75 -18.63
C MET A 241 -60.41 6.84 -19.67
N ARG A 242 -60.23 5.53 -19.53
CA ARG A 242 -60.82 4.54 -20.44
C ARG A 242 -62.34 4.52 -20.35
N ASN A 243 -62.91 4.52 -19.14
CA ASN A 243 -64.36 4.53 -18.94
C ASN A 243 -64.98 5.81 -19.51
N GLU A 244 -64.39 6.98 -19.24
CA GLU A 244 -64.83 8.26 -19.78
C GLU A 244 -64.80 8.31 -21.32
N GLN A 245 -63.75 7.76 -21.95
CA GLN A 245 -63.66 7.66 -23.41
C GLN A 245 -64.78 6.80 -23.99
N GLN A 246 -65.10 5.69 -23.33
CA GLN A 246 -66.21 4.81 -23.73
C GLN A 246 -67.57 5.50 -23.57
N GLU A 247 -67.79 6.21 -22.46
CA GLU A 247 -69.02 6.95 -22.20
C GLU A 247 -69.21 8.12 -23.19
N CYS A 248 -68.14 8.82 -23.55
CA CYS A 248 -68.16 9.91 -24.52
C CYS A 248 -68.24 9.41 -25.98
N GLY A 249 -68.16 8.10 -26.23
CA GLY A 249 -68.21 7.50 -27.57
C GLY A 249 -67.00 7.84 -28.46
N VAL A 250 -65.87 8.21 -27.85
CA VAL A 250 -64.62 8.51 -28.56
C VAL A 250 -63.78 7.23 -28.68
N GLU A 251 -62.93 7.14 -29.70
CA GLU A 251 -62.01 6.01 -29.87
C GLU A 251 -61.14 5.80 -28.61
N VAL A 252 -61.17 4.59 -28.06
CA VAL A 252 -60.45 4.24 -26.83
C VAL A 252 -58.95 4.22 -27.10
N THR A 253 -58.22 5.11 -26.44
CA THR A 253 -56.76 5.24 -26.61
C THR A 253 -56.00 4.35 -25.62
N VAL A 254 -56.58 4.09 -24.45
CA VAL A 254 -55.94 3.30 -23.38
C VAL A 254 -56.24 1.82 -23.56
N THR A 255 -55.19 1.01 -23.79
CA THR A 255 -55.32 -0.44 -24.00
C THR A 255 -55.34 -1.22 -22.68
N ASP A 256 -56.00 -2.38 -22.66
CA ASP A 256 -56.09 -3.27 -21.49
C ASP A 256 -54.71 -3.81 -21.12
N GLU A 257 -53.89 -4.08 -22.13
CA GLU A 257 -52.52 -4.56 -21.98
C GLU A 257 -51.66 -3.58 -21.18
N GLU A 258 -51.85 -2.27 -21.39
CA GLU A 258 -51.16 -1.22 -20.64
C GLU A 258 -51.55 -1.21 -19.16
N ILE A 259 -52.85 -1.37 -18.84
CA ILE A 259 -53.33 -1.43 -17.46
C ILE A 259 -52.79 -2.69 -16.78
N GLU A 260 -52.81 -3.84 -17.47
CA GLU A 260 -52.25 -5.09 -16.96
C GLU A 260 -50.74 -5.02 -16.76
N ALA A 261 -50.00 -4.35 -17.65
CA ALA A 261 -48.56 -4.15 -17.51
C ALA A 261 -48.23 -3.33 -16.25
N VAL A 262 -48.98 -2.27 -15.96
CA VAL A 262 -48.80 -1.47 -14.73
C VAL A 262 -49.17 -2.27 -13.49
N ARG A 263 -50.23 -3.09 -13.54
CA ARG A 263 -50.60 -4.02 -12.45
C ARG A 263 -49.50 -5.05 -12.17
N LYS A 264 -48.88 -5.62 -13.23
CA LYS A 264 -47.73 -6.53 -13.09
C LYS A 264 -46.54 -5.83 -12.43
N GLN A 265 -46.20 -4.61 -12.86
CA GLN A 265 -45.13 -3.82 -12.23
C GLN A 265 -45.36 -3.59 -10.74
N LEU A 266 -46.59 -3.32 -10.33
CA LEU A 266 -46.96 -3.18 -8.92
C LEU A 266 -46.78 -4.50 -8.16
N GLN A 267 -47.27 -5.62 -8.71
CA GLN A 267 -47.13 -6.94 -8.10
C GLN A 267 -45.66 -7.35 -7.95
N ASP A 268 -44.83 -7.07 -8.94
CA ASP A 268 -43.41 -7.40 -8.89
C ASP A 268 -42.68 -6.56 -7.83
N LEU A 269 -43.01 -5.27 -7.71
CA LEU A 269 -42.48 -4.42 -6.63
C LEU A 269 -42.94 -4.82 -5.23
N GLU A 270 -44.15 -5.40 -5.09
CA GLU A 270 -44.63 -5.95 -3.83
C GLU A 270 -43.93 -7.26 -3.46
N LYS A 271 -43.65 -8.11 -4.45
CA LYS A 271 -42.86 -9.35 -4.27
C LYS A 271 -41.41 -9.05 -3.87
N ASP A 272 -40.80 -8.04 -4.47
CA ASP A 272 -39.41 -7.63 -4.17
C ASP A 272 -39.25 -7.06 -2.75
N LYS A 273 -40.34 -6.72 -2.04
CA LYS A 273 -40.33 -6.26 -0.65
C LYS A 273 -40.47 -7.38 0.39
N LEU A 274 -40.84 -8.60 -0.01
CA LEU A 274 -40.98 -9.79 0.84
C LEU A 274 -39.67 -10.59 0.89
#